data_AF-A0AA88RKK5-F1
#
_entry.id   AF-A0AA88RKK5-F1
#
_cell.length_a   1.000
_cell.length_b   1.000
_cell.length_c   1.000
_cell.angle_alpha   90.00
_cell.angle_beta   90.00
_cell.angle_gamma   90.00
#
_symmetry.space_group_name_H-M   'P 1'
#
loop_
_entity.id
_entity.type
_entity.pdbx_description
1 polymer ?
#
loop_
_entity_poly.entity_id
_entity_poly.type
_entity_poly.pdbx_seq_one_letter_code
_entity_poly.pdbx_strand_id
1 'polypeptide(L)'
;MVLQVTFHAGLVDQGRKYFGSMAQDYGIKPGIEHYTCMIYLLGRAEQIEKAEDLICNADFIDDPPFGQLFLVFALPLQILSSLSTLL
;
A
#
# COMPACT_ATOMS: atom_id res chain seq x y z
N MET A 1 -12.40 4.41 -11.44
CA MET A 1 -13.10 5.71 -11.31
C MET A 1 -12.15 6.71 -10.64
N VAL A 2 -12.12 7.94 -11.12
CA VAL A 2 -11.16 9.02 -10.81
C VAL A 2 -10.86 9.17 -9.31
N LEU A 3 -9.64 8.81 -8.90
CA LEU A 3 -9.01 9.28 -7.66
C LEU A 3 -7.84 10.19 -8.01
N GLN A 4 -8.13 11.29 -8.72
CA GLN A 4 -7.29 12.48 -8.59
C GLN A 4 -7.62 13.13 -7.24
N VAL A 5 -7.12 12.53 -6.15
CA VAL A 5 -7.22 13.13 -4.82
C VAL A 5 -5.94 13.89 -4.59
N THR A 6 -6.01 15.19 -4.85
CA THR A 6 -4.95 16.14 -4.55
C THR A 6 -4.57 16.05 -3.07
N PHE A 7 -3.26 16.03 -2.86
CA PHE A 7 -2.53 15.65 -1.68
C PHE A 7 -2.79 16.62 -0.50
N HIS A 8 -3.72 16.29 0.40
CA HIS A 8 -3.86 16.92 1.71
C HIS A 8 -3.62 15.89 2.83
N ALA A 9 -2.87 16.27 3.86
CA ALA A 9 -2.22 15.41 4.87
C ALA A 9 -3.13 14.48 5.72
N GLY A 10 -4.45 14.43 5.48
CA GLY A 10 -5.42 13.58 6.20
C GLY A 10 -5.84 12.28 5.49
N LEU A 11 -5.24 11.94 4.34
CA LEU A 11 -5.76 10.91 3.45
C LEU A 11 -5.51 9.47 3.89
N VAL A 12 -4.52 9.20 4.75
CA VAL A 12 -4.20 7.81 5.13
C VAL A 12 -5.30 7.21 5.99
N ASP A 13 -5.80 7.96 6.96
CA ASP A 13 -6.85 7.47 7.86
C ASP A 13 -8.20 7.38 7.16
N GLN A 14 -8.49 8.34 6.28
CA GLN A 14 -9.67 8.28 5.42
C GLN A 14 -9.58 7.11 4.42
N GLY A 15 -8.42 6.91 3.80
CA GLY A 15 -8.14 5.78 2.91
C GLY A 15 -8.32 4.44 3.62
N ARG A 16 -7.78 4.29 4.83
CA ARG A 16 -7.98 3.09 5.67
C ARG A 16 -9.45 2.87 6.01
N LYS A 17 -10.16 3.92 6.41
CA LYS A 17 -11.59 3.82 6.74
C LYS A 17 -12.39 3.35 5.53
N TYR A 18 -12.16 3.94 4.36
CA TYR A 18 -12.81 3.51 3.12
C TYR A 18 -12.44 2.06 2.77
N PHE A 19 -11.16 1.73 2.77
CA PHE A 19 -10.67 0.40 2.44
C PHE A 19 -11.27 -0.69 3.36
N GLY A 20 -11.33 -0.44 4.67
CA GLY A 20 -11.96 -1.35 5.64
C GLY A 20 -13.47 -1.45 5.47
N SER A 21 -14.15 -0.32 5.22
CA SER A 21 -15.61 -0.31 5.01
C SER A 21 -16.05 -1.11 3.79
N MET A 22 -15.21 -1.24 2.75
CA MET A 22 -15.55 -2.02 1.57
C MET A 22 -15.93 -3.45 1.94
N ALA A 23 -15.11 -4.12 2.76
CA ALA A 23 -15.39 -5.48 3.20
C ALA A 23 -16.41 -5.53 4.35
N GLN A 24 -16.30 -4.65 5.36
CA GLN A 24 -17.14 -4.71 6.56
C GLN A 24 -18.58 -4.23 6.33
N ASP A 25 -18.74 -3.10 5.66
CA ASP A 25 -20.04 -2.41 5.58
C ASP A 25 -20.75 -2.70 4.25
N TYR A 26 -19.98 -2.89 3.18
CA TYR A 26 -20.52 -3.08 1.83
C TYR A 26 -20.37 -4.50 1.27
N GLY A 27 -19.61 -5.39 1.94
CA GLY A 27 -19.35 -6.76 1.46
C GLY A 27 -18.58 -6.84 0.13
N ILE A 28 -17.91 -5.76 -0.26
CA ILE A 28 -17.12 -5.63 -1.49
C ILE A 28 -15.68 -6.02 -1.19
N LYS A 29 -15.16 -7.02 -1.89
CA LYS A 29 -13.73 -7.38 -1.82
C LYS A 29 -12.89 -6.28 -2.50
N PRO A 30 -11.88 -5.69 -1.83
CA PRO A 30 -10.99 -4.73 -2.47
C PRO A 30 -10.23 -5.38 -3.64
N GLY A 31 -10.29 -4.75 -4.80
CA GLY A 31 -9.52 -5.16 -5.99
C GLY A 31 -8.13 -4.50 -6.09
N ILE A 32 -7.36 -4.88 -7.10
CA ILE A 32 -5.99 -4.41 -7.34
C ILE A 32 -5.81 -2.87 -7.33
N GLU A 33 -6.76 -2.13 -7.89
CA GLU A 33 -6.73 -0.66 -7.91
C GLU A 33 -6.82 -0.07 -6.49
N HIS A 34 -7.62 -0.69 -5.62
CA HIS A 34 -7.81 -0.24 -4.24
C HIS A 34 -6.59 -0.55 -3.38
N TYR A 35 -5.98 -1.72 -3.54
CA TYR A 35 -4.71 -2.06 -2.89
C TYR A 35 -3.59 -1.13 -3.34
N THR A 36 -3.43 -0.92 -4.65
CA THR A 36 -2.41 0.00 -5.20
C THR A 36 -2.56 1.41 -4.62
N CYS A 37 -3.80 1.91 -4.53
CA CYS A 37 -4.08 3.22 -3.94
C CYS A 37 -3.70 3.27 -2.45
N MET A 38 -4.04 2.23 -1.69
CA MET A 38 -3.74 2.19 -0.25
C MET A 38 -2.23 2.07 0.02
N ILE A 39 -1.52 1.25 -0.75
CA ILE A 39 -0.06 1.10 -0.68
C ILE A 39 0.63 2.41 -1.01
N TYR A 40 0.20 3.11 -2.07
CA TYR A 40 0.74 4.42 -2.43
C TYR A 40 0.56 5.45 -1.31
N LEU A 41 -0.63 5.49 -0.69
CA LEU A 41 -0.93 6.38 0.43
C LEU A 41 -0.04 6.08 1.66
N LEU A 42 0.18 4.81 1.98
CA LEU A 42 1.05 4.39 3.09
C LEU A 42 2.53 4.70 2.81
N GLY A 43 2.98 4.44 1.58
CA GLY A 43 4.35 4.76 1.14
C GLY A 43 4.67 6.25 1.29
N ARG A 44 3.75 7.14 0.92
CA ARG A 44 3.93 8.60 1.07
C ARG A 44 3.84 9.09 2.51
N ALA A 45 3.24 8.30 3.39
CA ALA A 45 3.14 8.61 4.81
C ALA A 45 4.27 7.96 5.64
N GLU A 46 5.28 7.40 4.97
CA GLU A 46 6.41 6.68 5.58
C GLU A 46 5.96 5.47 6.43
N GLN A 47 4.73 4.97 6.21
CA GLN A 47 4.19 3.77 6.87
C GLN A 47 4.52 2.53 6.05
N ILE A 48 5.81 2.34 5.81
CA ILE A 48 6.33 1.35 4.85
C ILE A 48 5.97 -0.08 5.27
N GLU A 49 6.14 -0.43 6.55
CA GLU A 49 5.80 -1.76 7.08
C GLU A 49 4.33 -2.12 6.79
N LYS A 50 3.41 -1.17 6.96
CA LYS A 50 1.98 -1.40 6.67
C LYS A 50 1.71 -1.52 5.18
N ALA A 51 2.49 -0.83 4.35
CA ALA A 51 2.41 -0.95 2.90
C ALA A 51 2.86 -2.34 2.45
N GLU A 52 3.95 -2.86 3.04
CA GLU A 52 4.44 -4.23 2.80
C GLU A 52 3.45 -5.28 3.26
N ASP A 53 2.88 -5.15 4.46
CA ASP A 53 1.86 -6.06 4.96
C ASP A 53 0.67 -6.17 4.00
N LEU A 54 0.24 -5.04 3.41
CA LEU A 54 -0.84 -5.05 2.41
C LEU A 54 -0.43 -5.74 1.11
N ILE A 55 0.84 -5.62 0.69
CA ILE A 55 1.34 -6.31 -0.50
C ILE A 55 1.41 -7.82 -0.26
N CYS A 56 1.93 -8.24 0.90
CA CYS A 56 2.09 -9.64 1.26
C CYS A 56 0.76 -10.36 1.49
N ASN A 57 -0.26 -9.66 1.99
CA ASN A 57 -1.59 -10.21 2.22
C ASN A 57 -2.53 -10.07 1.01
N ALA A 58 -2.09 -9.43 -0.07
CA ALA A 58 -2.89 -9.31 -1.28
C ALA A 58 -2.78 -10.60 -2.12
N ASP A 59 -3.92 -11.15 -2.54
CA ASP A 59 -3.99 -12.31 -3.45
C ASP A 59 -3.53 -11.98 -4.91
N PHE A 60 -2.87 -10.85 -5.13
CA PHE A 60 -2.54 -10.29 -6.46
C PHE A 60 -1.03 -10.31 -6.76
N ILE A 61 -0.25 -11.10 -6.03
CA ILE A 61 1.22 -11.16 -6.18
C ILE A 61 1.64 -11.55 -7.61
N ASP A 62 0.82 -12.33 -8.31
CA ASP A 62 1.08 -12.77 -9.69
C ASP A 62 0.69 -11.72 -10.76
N ASP A 63 0.03 -10.62 -10.37
CA ASP A 63 -0.33 -9.56 -11.31
C ASP A 63 0.87 -8.61 -11.58
N PRO A 64 1.28 -8.43 -12.85
CA PRO A 64 2.47 -7.65 -13.20
C PRO A 64 2.52 -6.20 -12.66
N PRO A 65 1.43 -5.40 -12.63
CA PRO A 65 1.47 -4.07 -12.04
C PRO A 65 1.69 -4.09 -10.52
N PHE A 66 1.32 -5.17 -9.84
CA PHE A 66 1.48 -5.33 -8.39
C PHE A 66 2.87 -5.85 -8.02
N GLY A 67 3.40 -6.82 -8.77
CA GLY A 67 4.76 -7.30 -8.62
C GLY A 67 5.82 -6.21 -8.84
N GLN A 68 5.57 -5.26 -9.75
CA GLN A 68 6.46 -4.12 -9.94
C GLN A 68 6.41 -3.12 -8.77
N LEU A 69 5.24 -2.98 -8.14
CA LEU A 69 5.07 -2.18 -6.92
C LEU A 69 5.89 -2.78 -5.77
N PHE A 70 5.83 -4.10 -5.59
CA PHE A 70 6.64 -4.83 -4.60
C PHE A 70 8.15 -4.58 -4.78
N LEU A 71 8.67 -4.64 -6.01
CA LEU A 71 10.09 -4.37 -6.26
C LEU A 71 10.51 -2.94 -5.91
N VAL A 72 9.66 -1.94 -6.18
CA VAL A 72 9.95 -0.53 -5.85
C VAL A 72 9.99 -0.30 -4.34
N PHE A 73 9.18 -1.00 -3.55
CA PHE A 73 9.19 -0.90 -2.09
C PHE A 73 10.26 -1.78 -1.42
N ALA A 74 10.55 -2.97 -1.96
CA ALA A 74 11.53 -3.90 -1.40
C ALA A 74 13.00 -3.48 -1.61
N LEU A 75 13.32 -2.83 -2.74
CA LEU A 75 14.69 -2.38 -3.05
C LEU A 75 15.28 -1.35 -2.06
N PRO A 76 14.58 -0.27 -1.67
CA PRO A 76 15.12 0.68 -0.69
C PRO A 76 15.22 0.08 0.73
N LEU A 77 14.32 -0.85 1.10
CA LEU A 77 14.31 -1.47 2.43
C LEU A 77 15.46 -2.46 2.65
N GLN A 78 15.80 -3.28 1.65
CA GLN A 78 16.95 -4.19 1.74
C GLN A 78 18.28 -3.43 1.91
N ILE A 79 18.37 -2.22 1.35
CA ILE A 79 19.56 -1.37 1.48
C ILE A 79 19.59 -0.68 2.86
N LEU A 80 18.45 -0.21 3.37
CA LEU A 80 18.33 0.44 4.68
C LEU A 80 18.48 -0.54 5.87
N SER A 81 17.92 -1.75 5.79
CA SER A 81 18.09 -2.78 6.83
C SER A 81 19.53 -3.31 6.91
N SER A 82 20.23 -3.34 5.77
CA SER A 82 21.64 -3.71 5.72
C SER A 82 22.54 -2.64 6.36
N LEU A 83 22.18 -1.35 6.25
CA LEU A 83 22.91 -0.25 6.86
C LEU A 83 22.69 -0.12 8.38
N SER A 84 21.52 -0.48 8.90
CA SER A 84 21.27 -0.47 10.36
C SER A 84 21.89 -1.66 11.10
N THR A 85 22.24 -2.74 10.38
CA THR A 85 22.93 -3.90 10.96
C THR A 85 24.46 -3.76 10.90
N LEU A 86 24.96 -2.77 10.14
CA LEU A 86 26.39 -2.46 9.94
C LEU A 86 26.89 -1.23 10.72
N LEU A 87 26.02 -0.57 11.51
CA LEU A 87 26.33 0.52 12.44
C LEU A 87 25.99 0.09 13.87
#